data_AF-A0A732NHT8-F1
#
_entry.id   AF-A0A732NHT8-F1
#
_cell.length_a   1.000
_cell.length_b   1.000
_cell.length_c   1.000
_cell.angle_alpha   90.00
_cell.angle_beta   90.00
_cell.angle_gamma   90.00
#
_symmetry.space_group_name_H-M   'P 1'
#
loop_
_entity.id
_entity.type
_entity.pdbx_description
1 polymer ?
#
loop_
_entity_poly.entity_id
_entity_poly.type
_entity_poly.pdbx_seq_one_letter_code
_entity_poly.pdbx_strand_id
1 'polypeptide(L)'
;MKHAFHLMAKPAGWRCNLACDYCFYLAKGQGVLRDTSGQRHMSDKVLETYIRQYIAASPGAEVNFTWQGGEPTLAGLDFYRRAVALQQRYAGDKRITNSLQTNGVLIDDEWAVFLAQHQFLVGISLDGPAHLHNHYRKTGSGKPMFEQVMAALDTLKLHGVDVNILTVVNNVTAQAPLNIYRFLTREVGAEFLQFIPVVEYDAQRGLLPWSVTGEDYGRFMIAIFDEWVRHDVGRVFVQLFDNSLAAWLGERPALCVMQPTCGRGLVVEQNGDVYSCDHYVDAGHRLGNLLQQPLERLVVGKVQRRFGQQKAQLPDDCQRCSWRFACQGGCPKHRLHDRLNHLCAGYRMMFSHMDPYMTYMAQKIRMQQSPARVMVVSDDLCRNDLIQ
;
A
#
# COMPACT_ATOMS: atom_id res chain seq x y z
N MET A 1 17.61 -3.42 18.73
CA MET A 1 16.27 -2.77 18.69
C MET A 1 15.17 -3.68 19.21
N LYS A 2 14.17 -3.15 19.94
CA LYS A 2 12.98 -3.92 20.41
C LYS A 2 11.72 -3.72 19.55
N HIS A 3 11.75 -2.88 18.51
CA HIS A 3 10.57 -2.57 17.70
C HIS A 3 10.81 -2.84 16.22
N ALA A 4 9.92 -3.60 15.60
CA ALA A 4 9.93 -3.87 14.17
C ALA A 4 9.63 -2.59 13.36
N PHE A 5 10.31 -2.46 12.22
CA PHE A 5 10.08 -1.44 11.22
C PHE A 5 10.21 -2.08 9.84
N HIS A 6 9.65 -1.41 8.84
CA HIS A 6 9.71 -1.79 7.45
C HIS A 6 10.47 -0.73 6.66
N LEU A 7 11.34 -1.15 5.75
CA LEU A 7 12.11 -0.28 4.89
C LEU A 7 11.86 -0.64 3.43
N MET A 8 11.14 0.25 2.75
CA MET A 8 10.79 0.12 1.35
C MET A 8 11.89 0.71 0.47
N ALA A 9 12.39 -0.05 -0.49
CA ALA A 9 13.43 0.40 -1.41
C ALA A 9 12.85 0.91 -2.72
N LYS A 10 13.48 1.97 -3.25
CA LYS A 10 13.16 2.63 -4.51
C LYS A 10 14.35 2.48 -5.46
N PRO A 11 14.57 1.30 -6.08
CA PRO A 11 15.82 0.98 -6.75
C PRO A 11 16.05 1.82 -8.00
N ALA A 12 15.00 2.24 -8.72
CA ALA A 12 15.08 3.16 -9.87
C ALA A 12 14.66 4.61 -9.51
N GLY A 13 14.62 4.91 -8.20
CA GLY A 13 14.18 6.20 -7.67
C GLY A 13 12.76 6.57 -8.10
N TRP A 14 12.61 7.75 -8.68
CA TRP A 14 11.31 8.27 -9.15
C TRP A 14 10.95 7.87 -10.58
N ARG A 15 11.90 7.30 -11.35
CA ARG A 15 11.74 7.08 -12.80
C ARG A 15 10.68 6.02 -13.08
N CYS A 16 9.80 6.27 -14.04
CA CYS A 16 8.76 5.33 -14.47
C CYS A 16 8.59 5.37 -15.98
N ASN A 17 8.20 4.25 -16.58
CA ASN A 17 7.81 4.15 -17.99
C ASN A 17 6.34 4.59 -18.24
N LEU A 18 5.59 4.88 -17.18
CA LEU A 18 4.27 5.50 -17.21
C LEU A 18 4.31 6.95 -16.71
N ALA A 19 3.30 7.72 -17.10
CA ALA A 19 3.05 9.08 -16.65
C ALA A 19 1.62 9.16 -16.12
N CYS A 20 1.31 8.39 -15.07
CA CYS A 20 -0.05 8.35 -14.53
C CYS A 20 -0.42 9.71 -13.94
N ASP A 21 -1.58 10.25 -14.31
CA ASP A 21 -1.97 11.63 -13.98
C ASP A 21 -1.99 11.88 -12.47
N TYR A 22 -2.44 10.89 -11.70
CA TYR A 22 -2.55 10.97 -10.25
C TYR A 22 -1.24 10.64 -9.49
N CYS A 23 -0.15 10.31 -10.19
CA CYS A 23 1.06 9.81 -9.55
C CYS A 23 1.85 10.93 -8.86
N PHE A 24 1.72 11.02 -7.53
CA PHE A 24 2.49 11.97 -6.72
C PHE A 24 4.01 11.67 -6.70
N TYR A 25 4.43 10.46 -7.07
CA TYR A 25 5.84 10.05 -6.98
C TYR A 25 6.71 10.60 -8.11
N LEU A 26 6.17 10.66 -9.33
CA LEU A 26 6.89 11.20 -10.50
C LEU A 26 7.33 12.65 -10.28
N ALA A 27 6.48 13.47 -9.65
CA ALA A 27 6.76 14.88 -9.36
C ALA A 27 8.00 15.08 -8.48
N LYS A 28 8.36 14.08 -7.65
CA LYS A 28 9.54 14.14 -6.78
C LYS A 28 10.86 14.20 -7.54
N GLY A 29 10.87 13.69 -8.78
CA GLY A 29 12.01 13.78 -9.69
C GLY A 29 12.36 15.18 -10.15
N GLN A 30 11.39 16.10 -10.09
CA GLN A 30 11.60 17.52 -10.38
C GLN A 30 12.09 18.30 -9.14
N GLY A 31 11.99 17.70 -7.95
CA GLY A 31 12.36 18.29 -6.66
C GLY A 31 13.54 17.58 -6.00
N VAL A 32 13.32 17.05 -4.80
CA VAL A 32 14.39 16.51 -3.94
C VAL A 32 15.09 15.26 -4.48
N LEU A 33 14.48 14.56 -5.43
CA LEU A 33 15.05 13.38 -6.08
C LEU A 33 15.63 13.68 -7.47
N ARG A 34 15.83 14.96 -7.80
CA ARG A 34 16.48 15.34 -9.05
C ARG A 34 17.89 14.76 -9.10
N ASP A 35 18.04 13.71 -9.90
CA ASP A 35 19.31 13.01 -10.07
C ASP A 35 20.19 13.72 -11.10
N THR A 36 21.34 14.22 -10.65
CA THR A 36 22.38 14.81 -11.50
C THR A 36 23.52 13.84 -11.80
N SER A 37 23.52 12.65 -11.19
CA SER A 37 24.60 11.66 -11.33
C SER A 37 24.48 10.80 -12.60
N GLY A 38 23.31 10.79 -13.24
CA GLY A 38 23.03 9.94 -14.40
C GLY A 38 22.82 8.46 -14.06
N GLN A 39 22.79 8.12 -12.76
CA GLN A 39 22.66 6.77 -12.27
C GLN A 39 21.23 6.24 -12.47
N ARG A 40 21.11 5.13 -13.21
CA ARG A 40 19.79 4.57 -13.61
C ARG A 40 19.07 3.84 -12.49
N HIS A 41 19.84 3.22 -11.59
CA HIS A 41 19.32 2.49 -10.44
C HIS A 41 20.34 2.49 -9.30
N MET A 42 19.91 2.08 -8.11
CA MET A 42 20.73 1.89 -6.91
C MET A 42 22.02 1.13 -7.24
N SER A 43 23.17 1.65 -6.82
CA SER A 43 24.48 1.06 -7.13
C SER A 43 24.72 -0.15 -6.24
N ASP A 44 25.62 -1.03 -6.67
CA ASP A 44 26.02 -2.21 -5.87
C ASP A 44 26.46 -1.82 -4.46
N LYS A 45 27.20 -0.71 -4.31
CA LYS A 45 27.61 -0.19 -3.00
C LYS A 45 26.42 0.18 -2.12
N VAL A 46 25.42 0.88 -2.67
CA VAL A 46 24.21 1.26 -1.91
C VAL A 46 23.38 0.02 -1.61
N LEU A 47 23.17 -0.87 -2.60
CA LEU A 47 22.41 -2.10 -2.49
C LEU A 47 22.97 -3.03 -1.40
N GLU A 48 24.26 -3.33 -1.45
CA GLU A 48 24.91 -4.18 -0.45
C GLU A 48 24.84 -3.54 0.95
N THR A 49 25.04 -2.23 1.04
CA THR A 49 24.95 -1.53 2.31
C THR A 49 23.51 -1.55 2.86
N TYR A 50 22.51 -1.33 2.01
CA TYR A 50 21.09 -1.43 2.36
C TYR A 50 20.74 -2.83 2.88
N ILE A 51 21.04 -3.87 2.11
CA ILE A 51 20.71 -5.26 2.47
C ILE A 51 21.36 -5.65 3.80
N ARG A 52 22.68 -5.45 3.91
CA ARG A 52 23.43 -5.81 5.11
C ARG A 52 22.91 -5.06 6.35
N GLN A 53 22.69 -3.76 6.24
CA GLN A 53 22.23 -2.95 7.36
C GLN A 53 20.77 -3.25 7.72
N TYR A 54 19.90 -3.49 6.73
CA TYR A 54 18.48 -3.77 7.00
C TYR A 54 18.29 -5.12 7.69
N ILE A 55 19.01 -6.15 7.26
CA ILE A 55 18.99 -7.47 7.92
C ILE A 55 19.51 -7.36 9.36
N ALA A 56 20.64 -6.69 9.57
CA ALA A 56 21.23 -6.51 10.89
C ALA A 56 20.32 -5.69 11.83
N ALA A 57 19.63 -4.68 11.30
CA ALA A 57 18.71 -3.81 12.03
C ALA A 57 17.36 -4.48 12.34
N SER A 58 16.95 -5.49 11.57
CA SER A 58 15.63 -6.10 11.73
C SER A 58 15.60 -7.02 12.95
N PRO A 59 14.72 -6.79 13.94
CA PRO A 59 14.75 -7.54 15.20
C PRO A 59 14.13 -8.95 15.11
N GLY A 60 13.34 -9.25 14.08
CA GLY A 60 12.61 -10.52 13.94
C GLY A 60 13.41 -11.64 13.28
N ALA A 61 12.85 -12.85 13.31
CA ALA A 61 13.34 -14.00 12.55
C ALA A 61 13.10 -13.86 11.03
N GLU A 62 12.35 -12.84 10.62
CA GLU A 62 12.02 -12.58 9.22
C GLU A 62 12.33 -11.13 8.85
N VAL A 63 12.81 -10.95 7.63
CA VAL A 63 13.07 -9.65 7.01
C VAL A 63 12.37 -9.60 5.66
N ASN A 64 11.38 -8.71 5.54
CA ASN A 64 10.65 -8.50 4.30
C ASN A 64 11.20 -7.28 3.55
N PHE A 65 11.76 -7.54 2.36
CA PHE A 65 12.21 -6.52 1.43
C PHE A 65 11.08 -6.15 0.49
N THR A 66 10.68 -4.88 0.48
CA THR A 66 9.66 -4.37 -0.45
C THR A 66 10.31 -3.44 -1.46
N TRP A 67 10.16 -3.78 -2.73
CA TRP A 67 10.69 -3.05 -3.87
C TRP A 67 9.56 -2.27 -4.55
N GLN A 68 9.67 -0.94 -4.60
CA GLN A 68 8.71 -0.04 -5.24
C GLN A 68 9.44 1.09 -5.97
N GLY A 69 8.75 2.17 -6.33
CA GLY A 69 9.38 3.44 -6.66
C GLY A 69 9.58 3.66 -8.14
N GLY A 70 9.05 4.80 -8.60
CA GLY A 70 8.74 5.01 -10.00
C GLY A 70 8.15 3.73 -10.59
N GLU A 71 8.92 3.05 -11.43
CA GLU A 71 8.75 1.64 -11.74
C GLU A 71 10.00 0.82 -11.33
N PRO A 72 9.92 -0.09 -10.34
CA PRO A 72 11.08 -0.82 -9.84
C PRO A 72 11.70 -1.80 -10.85
N THR A 73 10.94 -2.31 -11.82
CA THR A 73 11.47 -3.21 -12.86
C THR A 73 12.45 -2.50 -13.81
N LEU A 74 12.47 -1.15 -13.84
CA LEU A 74 13.48 -0.38 -14.57
C LEU A 74 14.91 -0.56 -14.04
N ALA A 75 15.08 -1.09 -12.82
CA ALA A 75 16.40 -1.49 -12.33
C ALA A 75 16.99 -2.70 -13.09
N GLY A 76 16.15 -3.45 -13.81
CA GLY A 76 16.55 -4.62 -14.60
C GLY A 76 16.73 -5.88 -13.76
N LEU A 77 16.61 -7.05 -14.39
CA LEU A 77 16.59 -8.33 -13.68
C LEU A 77 17.93 -8.64 -12.98
N ASP A 78 19.06 -8.24 -13.58
CA ASP A 78 20.40 -8.42 -12.99
C ASP A 78 20.55 -7.68 -11.65
N PHE A 79 19.86 -6.56 -11.46
CA PHE A 79 19.80 -5.90 -10.16
C PHE A 79 19.17 -6.82 -9.10
N TYR A 80 18.07 -7.47 -9.42
CA TYR A 80 17.37 -8.35 -8.48
C TYR A 80 18.11 -9.67 -8.24
N ARG A 81 18.78 -10.23 -9.26
CA ARG A 81 19.70 -11.37 -9.09
C ARG A 81 20.80 -11.05 -8.07
N ARG A 82 21.42 -9.87 -8.19
CA ARG A 82 22.40 -9.38 -7.20
C ARG A 82 21.77 -9.16 -5.83
N ALA A 83 20.59 -8.56 -5.76
CA ALA A 83 19.90 -8.32 -4.50
C ALA A 83 19.62 -9.62 -3.74
N VAL A 84 19.10 -10.65 -4.41
CA VAL A 84 18.83 -11.96 -3.81
C VAL A 84 20.13 -12.64 -3.36
N ALA A 85 21.19 -12.59 -4.17
CA ALA A 85 22.48 -13.16 -3.78
C ALA A 85 23.06 -12.49 -2.51
N LEU A 86 22.95 -11.16 -2.41
CA LEU A 86 23.36 -10.40 -1.23
C LEU A 86 22.47 -10.71 -0.02
N GLN A 87 21.15 -10.82 -0.22
CA GLN A 87 20.22 -11.20 0.84
C GLN A 87 20.58 -12.57 1.42
N GLN A 88 20.81 -13.58 0.58
CA GLN A 88 21.23 -14.91 1.00
C GLN A 88 22.57 -14.88 1.74
N ARG A 89 23.54 -14.11 1.23
CA ARG A 89 24.86 -13.95 1.87
C ARG A 89 24.76 -13.36 3.30
N TYR A 90 23.85 -12.42 3.52
CA TYR A 90 23.75 -11.69 4.79
C TYR A 90 22.63 -12.18 5.71
N ALA A 91 21.76 -13.10 5.26
CA ALA A 91 20.58 -13.55 6.00
C ALA A 91 20.89 -14.09 7.40
N GLY A 92 22.01 -14.82 7.54
CA GLY A 92 22.25 -15.63 8.73
C GLY A 92 21.10 -16.62 8.92
N ASP A 93 20.53 -16.65 10.13
CA ASP A 93 19.39 -17.53 10.46
C ASP A 93 18.01 -16.89 10.15
N LYS A 94 17.98 -15.70 9.54
CA LYS A 94 16.72 -15.00 9.27
C LYS A 94 16.11 -15.48 7.95
N ARG A 95 14.79 -15.67 7.94
CA ARG A 95 14.00 -15.85 6.73
C ARG A 95 13.94 -14.54 5.95
N ILE A 96 14.35 -14.56 4.68
CA ILE A 96 14.23 -13.41 3.79
C ILE A 96 13.03 -13.63 2.87
N THR A 97 12.17 -12.63 2.77
CA THR A 97 11.05 -12.61 1.82
C THR A 97 11.10 -11.33 1.00
N ASN A 98 10.62 -11.38 -0.24
CA ASN A 98 10.59 -10.24 -1.12
C ASN A 98 9.17 -9.94 -1.61
N SER A 99 8.85 -8.66 -1.73
CA SER A 99 7.66 -8.20 -2.45
C SER A 99 8.02 -7.11 -3.46
N LEU A 100 7.38 -7.15 -4.63
CA LEU A 100 7.59 -6.20 -5.73
C LEU A 100 6.27 -5.54 -6.09
N GLN A 101 6.19 -4.21 -6.02
CA GLN A 101 5.04 -3.46 -6.52
C GLN A 101 5.37 -2.85 -7.88
N THR A 102 4.70 -3.30 -8.93
CA THR A 102 4.99 -2.90 -10.31
C THR A 102 3.72 -2.47 -11.05
N ASN A 103 3.90 -1.67 -12.10
CA ASN A 103 2.86 -1.41 -13.08
C ASN A 103 2.64 -2.58 -14.05
N GLY A 104 3.50 -3.60 -14.05
CA GLY A 104 3.36 -4.83 -14.82
C GLY A 104 3.86 -4.76 -16.27
N VAL A 105 4.05 -3.57 -16.84
CA VAL A 105 4.31 -3.40 -18.30
C VAL A 105 5.61 -4.06 -18.78
N LEU A 106 6.59 -4.24 -17.90
CA LEU A 106 7.88 -4.86 -18.22
C LEU A 106 7.99 -6.33 -17.77
N ILE A 107 6.91 -6.92 -17.27
CA ILE A 107 6.90 -8.33 -16.86
C ILE A 107 6.75 -9.21 -18.09
N ASP A 108 7.76 -10.04 -18.32
CA ASP A 108 7.82 -11.09 -19.32
C ASP A 108 8.10 -12.45 -18.64
N ASP A 109 8.33 -13.50 -19.44
CA ASP A 109 8.65 -14.84 -18.93
C ASP A 109 9.93 -14.87 -18.09
N GLU A 110 10.96 -14.08 -18.45
CA GLU A 110 12.22 -14.09 -17.69
C GLU A 110 12.01 -13.50 -16.29
N TRP A 111 11.24 -12.41 -16.19
CA TRP A 111 10.80 -11.87 -14.91
C TRP A 111 9.95 -12.87 -14.13
N ALA A 112 8.93 -13.47 -14.75
CA ALA A 112 8.01 -14.36 -14.06
C ALA A 112 8.72 -15.61 -13.51
N VAL A 113 9.63 -16.23 -14.29
CA VAL A 113 10.45 -17.36 -13.83
C VAL A 113 11.31 -16.96 -12.62
N PHE A 114 11.97 -15.80 -12.67
CA PHE A 114 12.78 -15.31 -11.56
C PHE A 114 11.95 -15.06 -10.30
N LEU A 115 10.79 -14.39 -10.45
CA LEU A 115 9.90 -14.06 -9.34
C LEU A 115 9.33 -15.33 -8.70
N ALA A 116 8.94 -16.33 -9.49
CA ALA A 116 8.48 -17.63 -9.01
C ALA A 116 9.58 -18.40 -8.27
N GLN A 117 10.77 -18.51 -8.88
CA GLN A 117 11.91 -19.21 -8.29
C GLN A 117 12.30 -18.66 -6.91
N HIS A 118 12.16 -17.34 -6.72
CA HIS A 118 12.50 -16.68 -5.46
C HIS A 118 11.29 -16.31 -4.60
N GLN A 119 10.11 -16.83 -4.95
CA GLN A 119 8.86 -16.68 -4.19
C GLN A 119 8.55 -15.21 -3.84
N PHE A 120 8.68 -14.33 -4.83
CA PHE A 120 8.30 -12.93 -4.68
C PHE A 120 6.77 -12.82 -4.64
N LEU A 121 6.27 -12.06 -3.69
CA LEU A 121 4.89 -11.57 -3.73
C LEU A 121 4.81 -10.35 -4.66
N VAL A 122 4.00 -10.41 -5.71
CA VAL A 122 3.92 -9.32 -6.70
C VAL A 122 2.63 -8.53 -6.53
N GLY A 123 2.76 -7.23 -6.29
CA GLY A 123 1.65 -6.28 -6.34
C GLY A 123 1.52 -5.67 -7.74
N ILE A 124 0.47 -6.03 -8.48
CA ILE A 124 0.17 -5.46 -9.79
C ILE A 124 -0.81 -4.31 -9.66
N SER A 125 -0.46 -3.18 -10.25
CA SER A 125 -1.31 -2.00 -10.24
C SER A 125 -2.35 -2.04 -11.36
N LEU A 126 -3.63 -2.20 -11.01
CA LEU A 126 -4.75 -2.36 -11.95
C LEU A 126 -6.01 -1.68 -11.39
N ASP A 127 -6.47 -0.61 -12.05
CA ASP A 127 -7.57 0.22 -11.51
C ASP A 127 -8.98 -0.25 -11.90
N GLY A 128 -9.11 -1.41 -12.57
CA GLY A 128 -10.38 -1.96 -13.07
C GLY A 128 -10.34 -2.30 -14.55
N PRO A 129 -11.51 -2.47 -15.21
CA PRO A 129 -11.61 -2.70 -16.64
C PRO A 129 -10.90 -1.61 -17.48
N ALA A 130 -10.59 -1.93 -18.73
CA ALA A 130 -9.78 -1.12 -19.63
C ALA A 130 -10.08 0.38 -19.62
N HIS A 131 -11.37 0.77 -19.70
CA HIS A 131 -11.77 2.18 -19.73
C HIS A 131 -11.45 2.94 -18.43
N LEU A 132 -11.50 2.28 -17.26
CA LEU A 132 -11.15 2.88 -15.98
C LEU A 132 -9.64 2.90 -15.77
N HIS A 133 -8.96 1.78 -16.07
CA HIS A 133 -7.51 1.69 -15.97
C HIS A 133 -6.81 2.73 -16.84
N ASN A 134 -7.17 2.75 -18.13
CA ASN A 134 -6.55 3.64 -19.10
C ASN A 134 -6.95 5.10 -18.93
N HIS A 135 -7.90 5.44 -18.04
CA HIS A 135 -8.31 6.83 -17.83
C HIS A 135 -7.13 7.67 -17.33
N TYR A 136 -6.41 7.16 -16.32
CA TYR A 136 -5.26 7.83 -15.72
C TYR A 136 -3.94 7.08 -15.86
N ARG A 137 -3.92 5.77 -16.12
CA ARG A 137 -2.67 5.01 -16.32
C ARG A 137 -2.28 4.99 -17.80
N LYS A 138 -1.40 5.91 -18.19
CA LYS A 138 -0.91 6.08 -19.56
C LYS A 138 0.59 6.26 -19.59
N THR A 139 1.21 6.10 -20.76
CA THR A 139 2.60 6.53 -20.99
C THR A 139 2.72 8.05 -21.04
N GLY A 140 3.95 8.56 -21.04
CA GLY A 140 4.21 9.98 -21.31
C GLY A 140 3.72 10.46 -22.69
N SER A 141 3.47 9.54 -23.64
CA SER A 141 2.87 9.84 -24.94
C SER A 141 1.34 9.64 -24.97
N GLY A 142 0.71 9.36 -23.82
CA GLY A 142 -0.73 9.13 -23.71
C GLY A 142 -1.22 7.73 -24.12
N LYS A 143 -0.30 6.77 -24.39
CA LYS A 143 -0.70 5.42 -24.82
C LYS A 143 -1.30 4.63 -23.64
N PRO A 144 -2.47 3.96 -23.83
CA PRO A 144 -3.05 3.07 -22.83
C PRO A 144 -2.18 1.83 -22.61
N MET A 145 -2.21 1.26 -21.40
CA MET A 145 -1.36 0.13 -21.01
C MET A 145 -2.09 -1.06 -20.40
N PHE A 146 -3.43 -1.03 -20.36
CA PHE A 146 -4.23 -2.12 -19.80
C PHE A 146 -3.90 -3.50 -20.38
N GLU A 147 -3.80 -3.63 -21.71
CA GLU A 147 -3.51 -4.93 -22.36
C GLU A 147 -2.16 -5.50 -21.94
N GLN A 148 -1.14 -4.65 -21.77
CA GLN A 148 0.17 -5.06 -21.28
C GLN A 148 0.11 -5.53 -19.83
N VAL A 149 -0.69 -4.86 -18.99
CA VAL A 149 -0.90 -5.29 -17.60
C VAL A 149 -1.65 -6.62 -17.53
N MET A 150 -2.64 -6.85 -18.39
CA MET A 150 -3.35 -8.13 -18.45
C MET A 150 -2.43 -9.26 -18.92
N ALA A 151 -1.62 -9.04 -19.96
CA ALA A 151 -0.63 -10.00 -20.40
C ALA A 151 0.39 -10.34 -19.29
N ALA A 152 0.85 -9.34 -18.55
CA ALA A 152 1.74 -9.56 -17.40
C ALA A 152 1.09 -10.42 -16.31
N LEU A 153 -0.20 -10.21 -16.02
CA LEU A 153 -0.94 -11.03 -15.06
C LEU A 153 -1.05 -12.48 -15.52
N ASP A 154 -1.32 -12.71 -16.81
CA ASP A 154 -1.40 -14.07 -17.36
C ASP A 154 -0.04 -14.76 -17.30
N THR A 155 1.05 -14.06 -17.63
CA THR A 155 2.41 -14.59 -17.48
C THR A 155 2.72 -14.94 -16.03
N LEU A 156 2.43 -14.05 -15.07
CA LEU A 156 2.68 -14.32 -13.65
C LEU A 156 1.90 -15.54 -13.15
N LYS A 157 0.63 -15.69 -13.55
CA LYS A 157 -0.20 -16.85 -13.21
C LYS A 157 0.32 -18.13 -13.83
N LEU A 158 0.74 -18.08 -15.09
CA LEU A 158 1.30 -19.25 -15.80
C LEU A 158 2.51 -19.83 -15.06
N HIS A 159 3.34 -18.97 -14.48
CA HIS A 159 4.52 -19.36 -13.70
C HIS A 159 4.25 -19.56 -12.20
N GLY A 160 3.00 -19.46 -11.75
CA GLY A 160 2.62 -19.70 -10.35
C GLY A 160 3.14 -18.65 -9.37
N VAL A 161 3.28 -17.38 -9.80
CA VAL A 161 3.66 -16.28 -8.92
C VAL A 161 2.45 -15.80 -8.12
N ASP A 162 2.64 -15.60 -6.81
CA ASP A 162 1.61 -15.03 -5.94
C ASP A 162 1.40 -13.53 -6.27
N VAL A 163 0.14 -13.16 -6.56
CA VAL A 163 -0.21 -11.81 -7.01
C VAL A 163 -1.28 -11.16 -6.13
N ASN A 164 -1.02 -9.90 -5.77
CA ASN A 164 -2.00 -8.98 -5.21
C ASN A 164 -2.36 -7.91 -6.24
N ILE A 165 -3.60 -7.43 -6.22
CA ILE A 165 -4.02 -6.29 -7.05
C ILE A 165 -4.13 -5.02 -6.21
N LEU A 166 -3.53 -3.94 -6.73
CA LEU A 166 -3.60 -2.61 -6.14
C LEU A 166 -4.39 -1.69 -7.10
N THR A 167 -5.54 -1.21 -6.63
CA THR A 167 -6.44 -0.35 -7.38
C THR A 167 -6.48 1.04 -6.75
N VAL A 168 -6.18 2.07 -7.54
CA VAL A 168 -6.32 3.46 -7.09
C VAL A 168 -7.79 3.88 -7.18
N VAL A 169 -8.35 4.30 -6.04
CA VAL A 169 -9.68 4.89 -5.96
C VAL A 169 -9.58 6.40 -6.16
N ASN A 170 -10.05 6.86 -7.31
CA ASN A 170 -10.04 8.23 -7.79
C ASN A 170 -11.48 8.70 -8.07
N ASN A 171 -11.65 9.95 -8.49
CA ASN A 171 -12.94 10.54 -8.84
C ASN A 171 -13.77 9.73 -9.87
N VAL A 172 -13.13 8.97 -10.76
CA VAL A 172 -13.79 8.14 -11.79
C VAL A 172 -14.02 6.72 -11.29
N THR A 173 -13.01 6.05 -10.74
CA THR A 173 -13.13 4.65 -10.27
C THR A 173 -14.07 4.54 -9.08
N ALA A 174 -14.18 5.57 -8.25
CA ALA A 174 -15.14 5.61 -7.14
C ALA A 174 -16.60 5.47 -7.59
N GLN A 175 -16.92 5.77 -8.86
CA GLN A 175 -18.27 5.68 -9.42
C GLN A 175 -18.62 4.28 -9.94
N ALA A 176 -17.67 3.34 -9.94
CA ALA A 176 -17.86 2.01 -10.50
C ALA A 176 -17.40 0.86 -9.57
N PRO A 177 -17.74 0.87 -8.26
CA PRO A 177 -17.21 -0.09 -7.27
C PRO A 177 -17.48 -1.55 -7.64
N LEU A 178 -18.74 -1.89 -7.94
CA LEU A 178 -19.13 -3.27 -8.25
C LEU A 178 -18.58 -3.73 -9.60
N ASN A 179 -18.44 -2.84 -10.58
CA ASN A 179 -17.82 -3.16 -11.86
C ASN A 179 -16.34 -3.54 -11.65
N ILE A 180 -15.61 -2.72 -10.91
CA ILE A 180 -14.20 -2.97 -10.56
C ILE A 180 -14.08 -4.26 -9.76
N TYR A 181 -14.82 -4.41 -8.66
CA TYR A 181 -14.69 -5.57 -7.79
C TYR A 181 -15.01 -6.89 -8.50
N ARG A 182 -16.09 -6.93 -9.30
CA ARG A 182 -16.46 -8.13 -10.07
C ARG A 182 -15.45 -8.42 -11.17
N PHE A 183 -14.96 -7.41 -11.88
CA PHE A 183 -13.87 -7.59 -12.85
C PHE A 183 -12.64 -8.22 -12.18
N LEU A 184 -12.18 -7.66 -11.06
CA LEU A 184 -11.00 -8.15 -10.36
C LEU A 184 -11.18 -9.58 -9.81
N THR A 185 -12.35 -9.89 -9.23
CA THR A 185 -12.56 -11.20 -8.58
C THR A 185 -13.01 -12.30 -9.54
N ARG A 186 -13.71 -11.96 -10.64
CA ARG A 186 -14.35 -12.94 -11.53
C ARG A 186 -13.62 -13.08 -12.87
N GLU A 187 -13.14 -11.98 -13.45
CA GLU A 187 -12.42 -12.02 -14.73
C GLU A 187 -10.92 -12.17 -14.49
N VAL A 188 -10.35 -11.36 -13.59
CA VAL A 188 -8.93 -11.49 -13.23
C VAL A 188 -8.72 -12.68 -12.28
N GLY A 189 -9.73 -13.08 -11.49
CA GLY A 189 -9.57 -14.16 -10.51
C GLY A 189 -8.65 -13.79 -9.33
N ALA A 190 -8.53 -12.50 -9.02
CA ALA A 190 -7.70 -12.03 -7.93
C ALA A 190 -8.36 -12.25 -6.57
N GLU A 191 -7.60 -12.80 -5.62
CA GLU A 191 -8.05 -13.06 -4.25
C GLU A 191 -7.57 -11.99 -3.27
N PHE A 192 -6.45 -11.31 -3.53
CA PHE A 192 -5.88 -10.31 -2.61
C PHE A 192 -5.96 -8.91 -3.21
N LEU A 193 -6.78 -8.06 -2.61
CA LEU A 193 -7.15 -6.76 -3.15
C LEU A 193 -6.79 -5.60 -2.21
N GLN A 194 -6.30 -4.50 -2.77
CA GLN A 194 -6.03 -3.25 -2.07
C GLN A 194 -6.67 -2.08 -2.83
N PHE A 195 -7.54 -1.34 -2.14
CA PHE A 195 -8.20 -0.15 -2.67
C PHE A 195 -7.60 1.11 -2.04
N ILE A 196 -6.77 1.82 -2.80
CA ILE A 196 -5.92 2.91 -2.31
C ILE A 196 -6.54 4.24 -2.73
N PRO A 197 -7.07 5.05 -1.80
CA PRO A 197 -7.64 6.35 -2.15
C PRO A 197 -6.55 7.32 -2.58
N VAL A 198 -6.73 7.98 -3.72
CA VAL A 198 -5.89 9.12 -4.09
C VAL A 198 -6.54 10.43 -3.62
N VAL A 199 -5.79 11.20 -2.85
CA VAL A 199 -6.20 12.50 -2.30
C VAL A 199 -5.03 13.45 -2.44
N GLU A 200 -4.98 14.21 -3.52
CA GLU A 200 -3.94 15.22 -3.77
C GLU A 200 -4.53 16.62 -3.68
N TYR A 201 -3.76 17.53 -3.09
CA TYR A 201 -4.18 18.89 -2.81
C TYR A 201 -3.10 19.86 -3.25
N ASP A 202 -3.51 20.95 -3.91
CA ASP A 202 -2.68 22.09 -4.23
C ASP A 202 -3.14 23.32 -3.44
N ALA A 203 -2.19 24.09 -2.91
CA ALA A 203 -2.49 25.22 -2.04
C ALA A 203 -3.34 26.32 -2.71
N GLN A 204 -3.27 26.45 -4.03
CA GLN A 204 -3.99 27.46 -4.80
C GLN A 204 -5.27 26.90 -5.42
N ARG A 205 -5.23 25.66 -5.91
CA ARG A 205 -6.32 25.03 -6.66
C ARG A 205 -7.25 24.18 -5.79
N GLY A 206 -6.86 23.91 -4.55
CA GLY A 206 -7.59 23.02 -3.68
C GLY A 206 -7.37 21.55 -4.04
N LEU A 207 -8.41 20.73 -3.87
CA LEU A 207 -8.39 19.31 -4.19
C LEU A 207 -8.18 19.11 -5.70
N LEU A 208 -7.20 18.29 -6.09
CA LEU A 208 -6.89 18.03 -7.51
C LEU A 208 -7.95 17.13 -8.15
N PRO A 209 -8.20 17.24 -9.48
CA PRO A 209 -9.37 16.63 -10.13
C PRO A 209 -9.49 15.11 -10.01
N TRP A 210 -8.36 14.39 -9.96
CA TRP A 210 -8.35 12.93 -9.81
C TRP A 210 -8.62 12.48 -8.37
N SER A 211 -8.62 13.37 -7.40
CA SER A 211 -8.78 13.01 -6.00
C SER A 211 -10.19 12.54 -5.70
N VAL A 212 -10.31 11.51 -4.87
CA VAL A 212 -11.61 11.04 -4.37
C VAL A 212 -12.08 11.91 -3.21
N THR A 213 -13.40 12.14 -3.11
CA THR A 213 -14.01 12.75 -1.91
C THR A 213 -14.10 11.73 -0.78
N GLY A 214 -14.31 12.19 0.46
CA GLY A 214 -14.53 11.28 1.58
C GLY A 214 -15.78 10.42 1.35
N GLU A 215 -16.89 11.05 0.98
CA GLU A 215 -18.18 10.38 0.77
C GLU A 215 -18.14 9.38 -0.39
N ASP A 216 -17.48 9.71 -1.51
CA ASP A 216 -17.32 8.79 -2.65
C ASP A 216 -16.48 7.58 -2.26
N TYR A 217 -15.39 7.77 -1.52
CA TYR A 217 -14.59 6.64 -1.02
C TYR A 217 -15.40 5.76 -0.08
N GLY A 218 -16.19 6.36 0.82
CA GLY A 218 -17.10 5.63 1.71
C GLY A 218 -18.12 4.79 0.93
N ARG A 219 -18.82 5.39 -0.04
CA ARG A 219 -19.78 4.68 -0.90
C ARG A 219 -19.12 3.57 -1.71
N PHE A 220 -17.94 3.82 -2.26
CA PHE A 220 -17.16 2.83 -2.99
C PHE A 220 -16.85 1.61 -2.11
N MET A 221 -16.31 1.83 -0.91
CA MET A 221 -15.97 0.74 0.01
C MET A 221 -17.21 0.01 0.55
N ILE A 222 -18.31 0.71 0.83
CA ILE A 222 -19.57 0.09 1.25
C ILE A 222 -20.12 -0.85 0.16
N ALA A 223 -20.18 -0.39 -1.08
CA ALA A 223 -20.69 -1.21 -2.19
C ALA A 223 -19.85 -2.49 -2.38
N ILE A 224 -18.52 -2.39 -2.25
CA ILE A 224 -17.64 -3.56 -2.29
C ILE A 224 -17.84 -4.46 -1.08
N PHE A 225 -17.97 -3.88 0.12
CA PHE A 225 -18.20 -4.63 1.34
C PHE A 225 -19.49 -5.45 1.26
N ASP A 226 -20.56 -4.86 0.75
CA ASP A 226 -21.85 -5.52 0.58
C ASP A 226 -21.79 -6.75 -0.32
N GLU A 227 -21.06 -6.67 -1.45
CA GLU A 227 -20.84 -7.83 -2.31
C GLU A 227 -19.94 -8.86 -1.62
N TRP A 228 -18.82 -8.42 -1.05
CA TRP A 228 -17.82 -9.28 -0.43
C TRP A 228 -18.39 -10.07 0.77
N VAL A 229 -19.10 -9.40 1.67
CA VAL A 229 -19.59 -9.99 2.93
C VAL A 229 -20.66 -11.06 2.69
N ARG A 230 -21.31 -11.04 1.53
CA ARG A 230 -22.35 -12.00 1.12
C ARG A 230 -21.79 -13.21 0.37
N HIS A 231 -20.63 -13.08 -0.25
CA HIS A 231 -20.18 -14.06 -1.24
C HIS A 231 -18.74 -14.55 -1.07
N ASP A 232 -17.86 -13.78 -0.43
CA ASP A 232 -16.42 -13.96 -0.60
C ASP A 232 -15.62 -14.06 0.70
N VAL A 233 -16.27 -14.01 1.86
CA VAL A 233 -15.57 -14.10 3.15
C VAL A 233 -14.85 -15.44 3.29
N GLY A 234 -13.52 -15.39 3.43
CA GLY A 234 -12.65 -16.57 3.50
C GLY A 234 -12.07 -17.01 2.15
N ARG A 235 -12.41 -16.32 1.05
CA ARG A 235 -11.86 -16.55 -0.29
C ARG A 235 -11.16 -15.32 -0.85
N VAL A 236 -11.82 -14.16 -0.79
CA VAL A 236 -11.22 -12.87 -1.22
C VAL A 236 -10.86 -12.06 0.02
N PHE A 237 -9.66 -11.50 0.02
CA PHE A 237 -9.04 -10.73 1.09
C PHE A 237 -8.88 -9.28 0.65
N VAL A 238 -9.74 -8.41 1.18
CA VAL A 238 -9.65 -6.97 0.94
C VAL A 238 -8.91 -6.36 2.13
N GLN A 239 -7.71 -5.81 1.89
CA GLN A 239 -6.79 -5.38 2.94
C GLN A 239 -7.45 -4.50 4.01
N LEU A 240 -8.31 -3.55 3.61
CA LEU A 240 -8.98 -2.66 4.56
C LEU A 240 -9.95 -3.43 5.46
N PHE A 241 -10.71 -4.39 4.90
CA PHE A 241 -11.69 -5.18 5.66
C PHE A 241 -10.99 -6.12 6.65
N ASP A 242 -9.90 -6.77 6.24
CA ASP A 242 -9.10 -7.62 7.13
C ASP A 242 -8.51 -6.82 8.29
N ASN A 243 -8.01 -5.61 8.01
CA ASN A 243 -7.49 -4.71 9.03
C ASN A 243 -8.58 -4.12 9.93
N SER A 244 -9.78 -3.90 9.42
CA SER A 244 -10.95 -3.57 10.22
C SER A 244 -11.30 -4.74 11.14
N LEU A 245 -11.40 -5.96 10.65
CA LEU A 245 -11.71 -7.11 11.49
C LEU A 245 -10.70 -7.29 12.63
N ALA A 246 -9.41 -7.07 12.37
CA ALA A 246 -8.37 -7.04 13.41
C ALA A 246 -8.66 -5.98 14.48
N ALA A 247 -9.05 -4.76 14.10
CA ALA A 247 -9.43 -3.72 15.05
C ALA A 247 -10.65 -4.12 15.91
N TRP A 248 -11.67 -4.77 15.33
CA TRP A 248 -12.85 -5.25 16.06
C TRP A 248 -12.54 -6.43 17.00
N LEU A 249 -11.51 -7.21 16.69
CA LEU A 249 -10.98 -8.23 17.59
C LEU A 249 -10.26 -7.63 18.80
N GLY A 250 -9.89 -6.34 18.75
CA GLY A 250 -9.04 -5.67 19.73
C GLY A 250 -7.55 -5.79 19.42
N GLU A 251 -7.21 -6.34 18.25
CA GLU A 251 -5.85 -6.49 17.76
C GLU A 251 -5.35 -5.18 17.11
N ARG A 252 -4.03 -5.11 16.89
CA ARG A 252 -3.42 -3.97 16.19
C ARG A 252 -3.46 -4.19 14.68
N PRO A 253 -4.16 -3.35 13.88
CA PRO A 253 -4.16 -3.48 12.43
C PRO A 253 -2.75 -3.33 11.83
N ALA A 254 -2.39 -4.13 10.83
CA ALA A 254 -1.10 -3.98 10.15
C ALA A 254 -1.01 -2.68 9.31
N LEU A 255 -2.16 -2.17 8.82
CA LEU A 255 -2.20 -1.01 7.95
C LEU A 255 -1.83 0.29 8.69
N CYS A 256 -0.82 0.99 8.17
CA CYS A 256 -0.22 2.15 8.85
C CYS A 256 -1.22 3.29 9.09
N VAL A 257 -2.24 3.45 8.23
CA VAL A 257 -3.25 4.51 8.37
C VAL A 257 -4.16 4.27 9.58
N MET A 258 -4.28 3.01 10.03
CA MET A 258 -5.09 2.58 11.17
C MET A 258 -4.27 2.41 12.47
N GLN A 259 -2.95 2.66 12.43
CA GLN A 259 -2.09 2.64 13.61
C GLN A 259 -2.14 3.97 14.39
N PRO A 260 -1.96 3.98 15.72
CA PRO A 260 -2.00 5.22 16.51
C PRO A 260 -0.82 6.18 16.21
N THR A 261 0.30 5.64 15.72
CA THR A 261 1.50 6.42 15.37
C THR A 261 2.03 6.07 13.99
N CYS A 262 2.80 7.00 13.41
CA CYS A 262 3.53 6.83 12.16
C CYS A 262 4.99 6.38 12.40
N GLY A 263 5.80 6.37 11.34
CA GLY A 263 7.26 6.32 11.44
C GLY A 263 7.85 4.91 11.46
N ARG A 264 7.07 3.89 11.14
CA ARG A 264 7.54 2.49 11.02
C ARG A 264 7.71 2.00 9.59
N GLY A 265 7.12 2.67 8.60
CA GLY A 265 7.31 2.36 7.18
C GLY A 265 8.19 3.43 6.54
N LEU A 266 9.50 3.23 6.59
CA LEU A 266 10.50 4.14 6.05
C LEU A 266 10.76 3.84 4.57
N VAL A 267 11.42 4.78 3.89
CA VAL A 267 11.85 4.63 2.50
C VAL A 267 13.36 4.79 2.39
N VAL A 268 13.98 3.96 1.55
CA VAL A 268 15.35 4.15 1.07
C VAL A 268 15.33 4.42 -0.44
N GLU A 269 15.94 5.53 -0.83
CA GLU A 269 16.07 5.96 -2.22
C GLU A 269 17.29 5.37 -2.92
N GLN A 270 17.32 5.46 -4.26
CA GLN A 270 18.39 4.87 -5.08
C GLN A 270 19.81 5.34 -4.70
N ASN A 271 19.94 6.54 -4.13
CA ASN A 271 21.19 7.14 -3.67
C ASN A 271 21.55 6.79 -2.21
N GLY A 272 20.72 6.00 -1.53
CA GLY A 272 20.88 5.61 -0.13
C GLY A 272 20.30 6.61 0.88
N ASP A 273 19.64 7.68 0.43
CA ASP A 273 18.92 8.57 1.34
C ASP A 273 17.73 7.86 1.95
N VAL A 274 17.49 8.11 3.24
CA VAL A 274 16.42 7.50 4.02
C VAL A 274 15.42 8.57 4.44
N TYR A 275 14.14 8.28 4.25
CA TYR A 275 13.02 9.19 4.53
C TYR A 275 12.01 8.56 5.48
N SER A 276 11.23 9.41 6.15
CA SER A 276 10.29 9.01 7.19
C SER A 276 9.15 8.10 6.70
N CYS A 277 8.69 8.29 5.45
CA CYS A 277 7.57 7.58 4.82
C CYS A 277 7.51 7.87 3.31
N ASP A 278 6.86 7.01 2.53
CA ASP A 278 6.67 7.14 1.08
C ASP A 278 5.95 8.42 0.65
N HIS A 279 5.03 8.96 1.44
CA HIS A 279 4.40 10.26 1.14
C HIS A 279 5.32 11.45 1.47
N TYR A 280 6.27 11.28 2.39
CA TYR A 280 7.13 12.32 2.94
C TYR A 280 8.58 12.15 2.46
N VAL A 281 8.75 12.10 1.14
CA VAL A 281 10.08 12.12 0.50
C VAL A 281 10.33 13.54 0.03
N ASP A 282 10.72 14.38 0.98
CA ASP A 282 11.01 15.80 0.85
C ASP A 282 12.16 16.20 1.80
N ALA A 283 12.65 17.44 1.69
CA ALA A 283 13.81 17.89 2.45
C ALA A 283 13.58 17.89 3.97
N GLY A 284 12.35 18.17 4.43
CA GLY A 284 12.00 18.23 5.86
C GLY A 284 11.91 16.86 6.51
N HIS A 285 11.74 15.80 5.72
CA HIS A 285 11.57 14.43 6.19
C HIS A 285 12.71 13.48 5.79
N ARG A 286 13.81 14.02 5.27
CA ARG A 286 15.05 13.27 5.05
C ARG A 286 15.74 13.01 6.40
N LEU A 287 15.90 11.74 6.75
CA LEU A 287 16.52 11.32 8.01
C LEU A 287 18.05 11.29 7.91
N GLY A 288 18.60 11.02 6.72
CA GLY A 288 20.02 10.92 6.48
C GLY A 288 20.33 10.02 5.27
N ASN A 289 21.56 9.52 5.18
CA ASN A 289 22.00 8.59 4.14
C ASN A 289 22.64 7.35 4.77
N LEU A 290 22.25 6.16 4.32
CA LEU A 290 22.70 4.88 4.89
C LEU A 290 24.19 4.58 4.66
N LEU A 291 24.83 5.24 3.69
CA LEU A 291 26.29 5.14 3.48
C LEU A 291 27.08 5.95 4.50
N GLN A 292 26.43 6.93 5.15
CA GLN A 292 27.08 7.87 6.08
C GLN A 292 26.76 7.54 7.53
N GLN A 293 25.59 6.98 7.80
CA GLN A 293 25.09 6.72 9.15
C GLN A 293 24.48 5.31 9.24
N PRO A 294 24.66 4.59 10.35
CA PRO A 294 23.99 3.32 10.58
C PRO A 294 22.47 3.46 10.51
N LEU A 295 21.80 2.58 9.77
CA LEU A 295 20.36 2.57 9.56
C LEU A 295 19.59 2.56 10.88
N GLU A 296 20.07 1.80 11.87
CA GLU A 296 19.48 1.79 13.22
C GLU A 296 19.33 3.20 13.80
N ARG A 297 20.35 4.06 13.66
CA ARG A 297 20.31 5.44 14.18
C ARG A 297 19.29 6.30 13.46
N LEU A 298 19.09 6.09 12.16
CA LEU A 298 18.10 6.80 11.35
C LEU A 298 16.69 6.40 11.78
N VAL A 299 16.44 5.10 11.93
CA VAL A 299 15.13 4.53 12.30
C VAL A 299 14.72 4.93 13.71
N VAL A 300 15.64 4.87 14.68
CA VAL A 300 15.35 5.25 16.08
C VAL A 300 15.75 6.70 16.38
N GLY A 301 15.93 7.53 15.37
CA GLY A 301 16.32 8.93 15.54
C GLY A 301 15.23 9.75 16.24
N LYS A 302 15.62 10.87 16.89
CA LYS A 302 14.66 11.82 17.50
C LYS A 302 13.68 12.37 16.46
N VAL A 303 14.16 12.66 15.25
CA VAL A 303 13.35 13.15 14.13
C VAL A 303 12.26 12.14 13.77
N GLN A 304 12.63 10.88 13.56
CA GLN A 304 11.68 9.82 13.18
C GLN A 304 10.64 9.54 14.28
N ARG A 305 11.06 9.54 15.56
CA ARG A 305 10.12 9.41 16.68
C ARG A 305 9.13 10.58 16.74
N ARG A 306 9.61 11.82 16.56
CA ARG A 306 8.75 13.01 16.54
C ARG A 306 7.74 12.93 15.40
N PHE A 307 8.19 12.60 14.19
CA PHE A 307 7.31 12.37 13.04
C PHE A 307 6.23 11.33 13.35
N GLY A 308 6.62 10.19 13.94
CA GLY A 308 5.67 9.14 14.32
C GLY A 308 4.62 9.59 15.35
N GLN A 309 5.04 10.34 16.37
CA GLN A 309 4.18 10.82 17.45
C GLN A 309 3.22 11.94 17.01
N GLN A 310 3.58 12.74 16.00
CA GLN A 310 2.69 13.78 15.46
C GLN A 310 1.35 13.23 14.96
N LYS A 311 1.30 11.99 14.45
CA LYS A 311 0.03 11.37 14.04
C LYS A 311 -0.99 11.32 15.19
N ALA A 312 -0.52 11.04 16.41
CA ALA A 312 -1.35 10.89 17.60
C ALA A 312 -1.91 12.23 18.12
N GLN A 313 -1.43 13.37 17.61
CA GLN A 313 -2.02 14.68 17.87
C GLN A 313 -3.30 14.80 17.04
N LEU A 314 -4.41 14.35 17.65
CA LEU A 314 -5.71 14.28 17.01
C LEU A 314 -6.62 15.42 17.49
N PRO A 315 -7.43 16.02 16.59
CA PRO A 315 -8.43 17.01 16.99
C PRO A 315 -9.50 16.39 17.91
N ASP A 316 -10.17 17.23 18.71
CA ASP A 316 -11.15 16.78 19.72
C ASP A 316 -12.27 15.91 19.15
N ASP A 317 -12.68 16.18 17.90
CA ASP A 317 -13.66 15.39 17.18
C ASP A 317 -13.21 13.94 16.95
N CYS A 318 -11.92 13.73 16.69
CA CYS A 318 -11.34 12.39 16.59
C CYS A 318 -11.22 11.75 17.98
N GLN A 319 -10.89 12.53 19.01
CA GLN A 319 -10.74 12.00 20.38
C GLN A 319 -12.05 11.45 20.94
N ARG A 320 -13.17 12.09 20.59
CA ARG A 320 -14.55 11.71 20.99
C ARG A 320 -15.23 10.74 20.01
N CYS A 321 -14.60 10.40 18.89
CA CYS A 321 -15.20 9.57 17.85
C CYS A 321 -15.23 8.09 18.27
N SER A 322 -16.41 7.45 18.18
CA SER A 322 -16.59 6.02 18.44
C SER A 322 -15.71 5.14 17.55
N TRP A 323 -15.41 5.57 16.32
CA TRP A 323 -14.59 4.82 15.36
C TRP A 323 -13.08 5.03 15.52
N ARG A 324 -12.62 5.76 16.54
CA ARG A 324 -11.19 6.05 16.73
C ARG A 324 -10.35 4.78 16.86
N PHE A 325 -10.88 3.72 17.50
CA PHE A 325 -10.14 2.47 17.72
C PHE A 325 -9.64 1.85 16.40
N ALA A 326 -10.44 1.93 15.33
CA ALA A 326 -10.09 1.44 14.00
C ALA A 326 -9.46 2.52 13.10
N CYS A 327 -9.92 3.77 13.19
CA CYS A 327 -9.49 4.84 12.29
C CYS A 327 -8.15 5.48 12.69
N GLN A 328 -7.93 5.72 13.98
CA GLN A 328 -6.77 6.45 14.54
C GLN A 328 -6.46 7.79 13.82
N GLY A 329 -7.49 8.45 13.25
CA GLY A 329 -7.37 9.72 12.53
C GLY A 329 -6.76 9.62 11.13
N GLY A 330 -6.65 8.41 10.56
CA GLY A 330 -6.19 8.15 9.20
C GLY A 330 -4.75 8.60 8.92
N CYS A 331 -4.37 8.62 7.63
CA CYS A 331 -3.06 9.09 7.20
C CYS A 331 -2.91 10.62 7.41
N PRO A 332 -1.85 11.12 8.08
CA PRO A 332 -1.61 12.55 8.23
C PRO A 332 -1.50 13.32 6.92
N LYS A 333 -1.03 12.67 5.83
CA LYS A 333 -0.97 13.29 4.48
C LYS A 333 -2.34 13.73 3.97
N HIS A 334 -3.42 13.10 4.42
CA HIS A 334 -4.80 13.47 4.04
C HIS A 334 -5.45 14.47 5.02
N ARG A 335 -4.72 15.04 5.98
CA ARG A 335 -5.24 16.08 6.88
C ARG A 335 -4.95 17.45 6.26
N LEU A 336 -6.00 18.15 5.86
CA LEU A 336 -5.87 19.50 5.31
C LEU A 336 -5.91 20.51 6.47
N HIS A 337 -4.84 21.30 6.63
CA HIS A 337 -4.74 22.39 7.62
C HIS A 337 -5.03 21.99 9.08
N ASP A 338 -4.43 20.89 9.57
CA ASP A 338 -4.60 20.38 10.94
C ASP A 338 -6.06 20.04 11.33
N ARG A 339 -6.94 19.91 10.34
CA ARG A 339 -8.33 19.47 10.52
C ARG A 339 -8.45 17.96 10.48
N LEU A 340 -9.69 17.49 10.47
CA LEU A 340 -10.04 16.10 10.20
C LEU A 340 -9.39 15.60 8.90
N ASN A 341 -9.17 14.30 8.86
CA ASN A 341 -8.78 13.62 7.63
C ASN A 341 -9.83 13.89 6.53
N HIS A 342 -9.40 14.19 5.31
CA HIS A 342 -10.28 14.40 4.15
C HIS A 342 -11.25 13.22 3.93
N LEU A 343 -10.81 12.01 4.26
CA LEU A 343 -11.62 10.80 4.13
C LEU A 343 -12.49 10.50 5.38
N CYS A 344 -12.56 11.41 6.36
CA CYS A 344 -13.25 11.17 7.64
C CYS A 344 -14.73 10.81 7.45
N ALA A 345 -15.46 11.55 6.60
CA ALA A 345 -16.86 11.24 6.30
C ALA A 345 -17.02 9.81 5.73
N GLY A 346 -16.18 9.43 4.77
CA GLY A 346 -16.15 8.10 4.18
C GLY A 346 -15.86 7.00 5.19
N TYR A 347 -14.85 7.19 6.05
CA TYR A 347 -14.53 6.24 7.10
C TYR A 347 -15.68 6.07 8.09
N ARG A 348 -16.36 7.15 8.49
CA ARG A 348 -17.52 7.08 9.38
C ARG A 348 -18.67 6.30 8.76
N MET A 349 -19.01 6.60 7.50
CA MET A 349 -20.05 5.89 6.76
C MET A 349 -19.72 4.39 6.66
N MET A 350 -18.50 4.08 6.23
CA MET A 350 -18.03 2.73 6.01
C MET A 350 -17.98 1.92 7.32
N PHE A 351 -17.35 2.44 8.39
CA PHE A 351 -17.26 1.73 9.65
C PHE A 351 -18.63 1.52 10.30
N SER A 352 -19.53 2.51 10.21
CA SER A 352 -20.90 2.36 10.69
C SER A 352 -21.64 1.25 9.96
N HIS A 353 -21.52 1.18 8.62
CA HIS A 353 -22.15 0.14 7.81
C HIS A 353 -21.57 -1.26 8.09
N MET A 354 -20.27 -1.33 8.35
CA MET A 354 -19.58 -2.61 8.58
C MET A 354 -19.75 -3.16 9.99
N ASP A 355 -20.14 -2.33 10.96
CA ASP A 355 -20.05 -2.66 12.39
C ASP A 355 -20.80 -3.94 12.81
N PRO A 356 -22.06 -4.19 12.39
CA PRO A 356 -22.78 -5.40 12.80
C PRO A 356 -22.12 -6.66 12.27
N TYR A 357 -21.66 -6.61 11.01
CA TYR A 357 -20.98 -7.71 10.34
C TYR A 357 -19.61 -7.99 10.98
N MET A 358 -18.84 -6.94 11.26
CA MET A 358 -17.52 -7.04 11.90
C MET A 358 -17.65 -7.55 13.32
N THR A 359 -18.65 -7.09 14.07
CA THR A 359 -18.98 -7.58 15.41
C THR A 359 -19.35 -9.06 15.37
N TYR A 360 -20.21 -9.48 14.44
CA TYR A 360 -20.55 -10.88 14.26
C TYR A 360 -19.32 -11.74 13.94
N MET A 361 -18.52 -11.34 12.94
CA MET A 361 -17.31 -12.07 12.56
C MET A 361 -16.31 -12.16 13.71
N ALA A 362 -16.09 -11.08 14.44
CA ALA A 362 -15.22 -11.06 15.62
C ALA A 362 -15.71 -11.99 16.73
N GLN A 363 -17.03 -12.04 16.98
CA GLN A 363 -17.63 -13.00 17.92
C GLN A 363 -17.39 -14.44 17.46
N LYS A 364 -17.55 -14.74 16.17
CA LYS A 364 -17.27 -16.09 15.64
C LYS A 364 -15.82 -16.50 15.83
N ILE A 365 -14.89 -15.62 15.53
CA ILE A 365 -13.45 -15.88 15.74
C ILE A 365 -13.15 -16.13 17.23
N ARG A 366 -13.70 -15.32 18.15
CA ARG A 366 -13.54 -15.52 19.60
C ARG A 366 -14.10 -16.87 20.08
N MET A 367 -15.15 -17.37 19.42
CA MET A 367 -15.73 -18.69 19.66
C MET A 367 -15.00 -19.82 18.91
N GLN A 368 -13.87 -19.54 18.26
CA GLN A 368 -13.13 -20.49 17.40
C GLN A 368 -14.00 -21.06 16.25
N GLN A 369 -14.92 -20.25 15.75
CA GLN A 369 -15.79 -20.56 14.61
C GLN A 369 -15.37 -19.75 13.39
N SER A 370 -15.68 -20.26 12.20
CA SER A 370 -15.38 -19.55 10.96
C SER A 370 -16.16 -18.22 10.87
N PRO A 371 -15.48 -17.08 10.60
CA PRO A 371 -16.13 -15.79 10.36
C PRO A 371 -16.97 -15.81 9.07
N ALA A 372 -16.69 -16.74 8.13
CA ALA A 372 -17.42 -16.90 6.88
C ALA A 372 -18.93 -17.19 7.07
N ARG A 373 -19.34 -17.59 8.29
CA ARG A 373 -20.75 -17.73 8.66
C ARG A 373 -21.56 -16.43 8.50
N VAL A 374 -20.90 -15.27 8.45
CA VAL A 374 -21.55 -13.98 8.20
C VAL A 374 -22.32 -13.96 6.88
N MET A 375 -21.86 -14.70 5.86
CA MET A 375 -22.52 -14.79 4.55
C MET A 375 -23.94 -15.38 4.63
N VAL A 376 -24.24 -16.17 5.66
CA VAL A 376 -25.55 -16.81 5.84
C VAL A 376 -26.54 -15.86 6.53
N VAL A 377 -26.04 -14.91 7.32
CA VAL A 377 -26.86 -14.01 8.15
C VAL A 377 -26.75 -12.54 7.74
N SER A 378 -26.04 -12.25 6.63
CA SER A 378 -25.74 -10.90 6.18
C SER A 378 -27.00 -10.07 5.92
N ASP A 379 -28.04 -10.70 5.37
CA ASP A 379 -29.29 -10.00 5.06
C ASP A 379 -30.12 -9.68 6.32
N ASP A 380 -30.00 -10.51 7.36
CA ASP A 380 -30.62 -10.25 8.67
C ASP A 380 -29.91 -9.12 9.41
N LEU A 381 -28.57 -9.11 9.35
CA LEU A 381 -27.75 -8.03 9.92
C LEU A 381 -28.06 -6.68 9.27
N CYS A 382 -28.18 -6.64 7.94
CA CYS A 382 -28.54 -5.44 7.18
C CYS A 382 -29.86 -4.80 7.63
N ARG A 383 -30.86 -5.63 7.98
CA ARG A 383 -32.20 -5.16 8.35
C ARG A 383 -32.28 -4.60 9.77
N ASN A 384 -31.39 -5.04 10.66
CA ASN A 384 -31.37 -4.60 12.05
C ASN A 384 -30.69 -3.23 12.25
N ASP A 385 -30.03 -2.68 11.23
CA ASP A 385 -29.38 -1.35 11.24
C ASP A 385 -30.34 -0.16 11.16
N LEU A 386 -31.67 -0.39 11.15
CA LEU A 386 -32.67 0.68 11.24
C LEU A 386 -33.17 0.94 12.66
N ILE A 387 -32.65 0.24 13.69
CA ILE A 387 -33.04 0.47 15.08
C ILE A 387 -31.81 0.40 16.00
N GLN A 388 -31.06 1.49 16.11
CA GLN A 388 -30.40 1.91 17.35
C GLN A 388 -30.03 3.40 17.32
#